data_AF-A0A6L8MNK2-F1
#
_entry.id   AF-A0A6L8MNK2-F1
#
_cell.length_a   1.000
_cell.length_b   1.000
_cell.length_c   1.000
_cell.angle_alpha   90.00
_cell.angle_beta   90.00
_cell.angle_gamma   90.00
#
_symmetry.space_group_name_H-M   'P 1'
#
loop_
_entity.id
_entity.type
_entity.pdbx_description
1 polymer ?
#
loop_
_entity_poly.entity_id
_entity_poly.type
_entity_poly.pdbx_seq_one_letter_code
_entity_poly.pdbx_strand_id
1 'polypeptide(L)'
;MSLPQYITINGTSYASENLNEAAKTQFLNVQAVDAELARLQQQVAIAQTARNTYVAALIEAVKGKGQDAEAEKPKKPRAPRKPKASAA
;
A
#
# COMPACT_ATOMS: atom_id res chain seq x y z
N MET A 1 -14.01 24.99 3.07
CA MET A 1 -13.20 24.73 1.86
C MET A 1 -13.81 25.53 0.72
N SER A 2 -13.01 26.27 -0.06
CA SER A 2 -13.50 26.93 -1.27
C SER A 2 -13.55 25.91 -2.41
N LEU A 3 -14.58 26.01 -3.26
CA LEU A 3 -14.63 25.26 -4.50
C LEU A 3 -13.55 25.78 -5.47
N PRO A 4 -13.03 24.93 -6.37
CA PRO A 4 -12.18 25.37 -7.46
C PRO A 4 -12.96 26.27 -8.43
N GLN A 5 -12.28 27.04 -9.27
CA GLN A 5 -12.92 27.88 -10.29
C GLN A 5 -13.77 27.07 -11.27
N TYR A 6 -13.32 25.86 -11.62
CA TYR A 6 -14.02 24.93 -12.48
C TYR A 6 -14.11 23.56 -11.85
N ILE A 7 -15.25 22.91 -12.01
CA ILE A 7 -15.53 21.56 -11.57
C ILE A 7 -15.72 20.69 -12.82
N THR A 8 -14.96 19.60 -12.92
CA THR A 8 -15.11 18.64 -14.01
C THR A 8 -15.94 17.46 -13.55
N ILE A 9 -17.04 17.18 -14.25
CA ILE A 9 -17.94 16.04 -14.00
C ILE A 9 -18.09 15.30 -15.33
N ASN A 10 -17.77 14.01 -15.37
CA ASN A 10 -17.86 13.17 -16.58
C ASN A 10 -17.18 13.78 -17.82
N GLY A 11 -16.03 14.42 -17.63
CA GLY A 11 -15.25 15.06 -18.71
C GLY A 11 -15.79 16.41 -19.17
N THR A 12 -16.89 16.91 -18.61
CA THR A 12 -17.41 18.26 -18.88
C THR A 12 -17.03 19.22 -17.75
N SER A 13 -16.52 20.40 -18.11
CA SER A 13 -16.10 21.42 -17.16
C SER A 13 -17.22 22.46 -16.94
N TYR A 14 -17.52 22.73 -15.67
CA TYR A 14 -18.53 23.70 -15.23
C TYR A 14 -17.88 24.78 -14.37
N ALA A 15 -18.15 26.05 -14.66
CA ALA A 15 -17.72 27.14 -13.80
C ALA A 15 -18.45 27.04 -12.45
N SER A 16 -17.70 27.01 -11.34
CA SER A 16 -18.27 26.77 -10.01
C SER A 16 -19.19 27.91 -9.55
N GLU A 17 -18.96 29.13 -10.04
CA GLU A 17 -19.82 30.29 -9.81
C GLU A 17 -21.24 30.10 -10.37
N ASN A 18 -21.37 29.38 -11.49
CA ASN A 18 -22.64 29.12 -12.17
C ASN A 18 -23.42 27.94 -11.57
N LEU A 19 -22.84 27.23 -10.58
CA LEU A 19 -23.50 26.13 -9.91
C LEU A 19 -24.40 26.63 -8.78
N ASN A 20 -25.59 26.03 -8.68
CA ASN A 20 -26.47 26.25 -7.55
C ASN A 20 -25.91 25.60 -6.27
N GLU A 21 -26.45 25.98 -5.11
CA GLU A 21 -25.99 25.50 -3.80
C GLU A 21 -26.10 23.98 -3.63
N ALA A 22 -27.15 23.38 -4.21
CA ALA A 22 -27.33 21.93 -4.21
C ALA A 22 -26.18 21.22 -4.95
N ALA A 23 -25.83 21.67 -6.16
CA ALA A 23 -24.73 21.09 -6.94
C ALA A 23 -23.38 21.24 -6.23
N LYS A 24 -23.15 22.39 -5.59
CA LYS A 24 -21.94 22.64 -4.78
C LYS A 24 -21.83 21.65 -3.61
N THR A 25 -22.93 21.45 -2.89
CA THR A 25 -23.00 20.48 -1.79
C THR A 25 -22.75 19.06 -2.30
N GLN A 26 -23.37 18.65 -3.41
CA GLN A 26 -23.17 17.32 -3.95
C GLN A 26 -21.73 17.08 -4.41
N PHE A 27 -21.09 18.08 -5.01
CA PHE A 27 -19.68 17.97 -5.36
C PHE A 27 -18.79 17.69 -4.14
N LEU A 28 -19.01 18.40 -3.03
CA LEU A 28 -18.26 18.17 -1.79
C LEU A 28 -18.51 16.76 -1.23
N ASN A 29 -19.76 16.27 -1.29
CA ASN A 29 -20.08 14.91 -0.87
C ASN A 29 -19.35 13.87 -1.75
N VAL A 30 -19.32 14.07 -3.06
CA VAL A 30 -18.58 13.19 -3.99
C VAL A 30 -17.08 13.17 -3.64
N GLN A 31 -16.47 14.34 -3.43
CA GLN A 31 -15.05 14.43 -3.03
C GLN A 31 -14.77 13.68 -1.71
N ALA A 32 -15.67 13.77 -0.73
CA ALA A 32 -15.54 13.03 0.52
C ALA A 32 -15.62 11.52 0.30
N VAL A 33 -16.55 11.06 -0.53
CA VAL A 33 -16.70 9.64 -0.87
C VAL A 33 -15.51 9.12 -1.66
N ASP A 34 -14.97 9.92 -2.59
CA ASP A 34 -13.78 9.56 -3.37
C ASP A 34 -12.55 9.37 -2.48
N ALA A 35 -12.37 10.24 -1.47
CA ALA A 35 -11.30 10.08 -0.48
C ALA A 35 -11.45 8.78 0.33
N GLU A 36 -12.67 8.44 0.74
CA GLU A 36 -12.95 7.18 1.44
C GLU A 36 -12.75 5.96 0.54
N LEU A 37 -13.13 6.02 -0.73
CA LEU A 37 -12.87 4.95 -1.69
C LEU A 37 -11.37 4.72 -1.87
N ALA A 38 -10.57 5.78 -1.98
CA ALA A 38 -9.12 5.66 -2.06
C ALA A 38 -8.53 4.99 -0.80
N ARG A 39 -9.03 5.37 0.39
CA ARG A 39 -8.64 4.75 1.67
C ARG A 39 -8.98 3.26 1.70
N LEU A 40 -10.19 2.89 1.28
CA LEU A 40 -10.63 1.49 1.23
C LEU A 40 -9.81 0.67 0.22
N GLN A 41 -9.50 1.21 -0.95
CA GLN A 41 -8.65 0.55 -1.94
C GLN A 41 -7.26 0.26 -1.38
N GLN A 42 -6.68 1.18 -0.60
CA GLN A 42 -5.41 0.93 0.10
C GLN A 42 -5.53 -0.23 1.09
N GLN A 43 -6.61 -0.30 1.87
CA GLN A 43 -6.84 -1.41 2.80
C GLN A 43 -7.02 -2.75 2.08
N VAL A 44 -7.73 -2.75 0.94
CA VAL A 44 -7.87 -3.93 0.09
C VAL A 44 -6.50 -4.39 -0.43
N ALA A 45 -5.64 -3.47 -0.86
CA ALA A 45 -4.29 -3.82 -1.33
C ALA A 45 -3.43 -4.48 -0.22
N ILE A 46 -3.51 -3.95 1.01
CA ILE A 46 -2.85 -4.53 2.18
C ILE A 46 -3.38 -5.95 2.46
N ALA A 47 -4.71 -6.11 2.50
CA ALA A 47 -5.35 -7.39 2.75
C ALA A 47 -5.02 -8.42 1.67
N GLN A 48 -4.98 -8.01 0.40
CA GLN A 48 -4.62 -8.88 -0.71
C GLN A 48 -3.18 -9.38 -0.60
N THR A 49 -2.26 -8.51 -0.18
CA THR A 49 -0.86 -8.89 0.07
C THR A 49 -0.77 -9.94 1.17
N ALA A 50 -1.43 -9.71 2.30
CA ALA A 50 -1.48 -10.67 3.40
C ALA A 50 -2.10 -12.01 2.98
N ARG A 51 -3.21 -11.97 2.24
CA ARG A 51 -3.88 -13.16 1.69
C ARG A 51 -2.93 -13.98 0.82
N ASN A 52 -2.19 -13.34 -0.09
CA ASN A 52 -1.24 -14.02 -0.97
C ASN A 52 -0.15 -14.73 -0.16
N THR A 53 0.40 -14.08 0.86
CA THR A 53 1.38 -14.67 1.78
C THR A 53 0.82 -15.89 2.50
N TYR A 54 -0.40 -15.81 3.04
CA TYR A 54 -1.03 -16.93 3.73
C TYR A 54 -1.36 -18.09 2.79
N VAL A 55 -1.79 -17.81 1.56
CA VAL A 55 -2.01 -18.85 0.55
C VAL A 55 -0.69 -19.56 0.21
N ALA A 56 0.41 -18.82 0.05
CA ALA A 56 1.72 -19.44 -0.18
C ALA A 56 2.14 -20.35 0.98
N ALA A 57 2.01 -19.87 2.22
CA ALA A 57 2.30 -20.67 3.41
C ALA A 57 1.41 -21.93 3.51
N LEU A 58 0.13 -21.79 3.19
CA LEU A 58 -0.81 -22.91 3.16
C LEU A 58 -0.39 -23.95 2.12
N ILE A 59 -0.02 -23.51 0.91
CA ILE A 59 0.44 -24.40 -0.17
C ILE A 59 1.65 -25.22 0.28
N GLU A 60 2.63 -24.61 0.95
CA GLU A 60 3.79 -25.34 1.46
C GLU A 60 3.41 -26.33 2.56
N ALA A 61 2.51 -25.96 3.46
CA ALA A 61 2.02 -26.86 4.51
C ALA A 61 1.28 -28.07 3.95
N VAL A 62 0.41 -27.90 2.94
CA VAL A 62 -0.37 -29.01 2.37
C VAL A 62 0.44 -29.92 1.45
N LYS A 63 1.55 -29.43 0.88
CA LYS A 63 2.47 -30.25 0.06
C LYS A 63 3.30 -31.23 0.90
N GLY A 64 3.17 -31.24 2.22
CA GLY A 64 3.85 -32.18 3.09
C GLY A 64 5.38 -32.02 3.11
N LYS A 65 5.91 -30.86 2.70
CA LYS A 65 7.28 -30.48 3.07
C LYS A 65 7.27 -30.13 4.56
N GLY A 66 7.27 -31.18 5.37
CA GLY A 66 7.37 -31.13 6.81
C GLY A 66 8.52 -30.22 7.22
N GLN A 67 8.27 -29.48 8.30
CA GLN A 67 9.26 -28.75 9.06
C GLN A 67 10.22 -29.76 9.73
N ASP A 68 11.05 -30.43 8.94
CA ASP A 68 12.12 -31.31 9.43
C ASP A 68 13.42 -31.02 8.66
N ALA A 69 13.83 -29.75 8.65
CA ALA A 69 15.20 -29.25 8.45
C ALA A 69 15.07 -27.71 8.44
N GLU A 70 15.61 -26.92 9.36
CA GLU A 70 16.93 -27.01 9.95
C GLU A 70 16.91 -26.12 11.20
N ALA A 71 16.99 -26.72 12.39
CA ALA A 71 17.38 -26.00 13.59
C ALA A 71 18.77 -25.40 13.31
N GLU A 72 18.84 -24.08 13.29
CA GLU A 72 20.05 -23.30 13.06
C GLU A 72 21.18 -23.78 13.98
N LYS A 73 22.10 -24.59 13.45
CA LYS A 73 23.40 -24.82 14.10
C LYS A 73 24.10 -23.46 14.17
N PRO A 74 24.58 -23.03 15.35
CA PRO A 74 25.09 -21.67 15.53
C PRO A 74 26.26 -21.42 14.58
N LYS A 75 26.10 -20.45 13.68
CA LYS A 75 27.16 -19.99 12.79
C LYS A 75 28.26 -19.38 13.65
N LYS A 76 29.44 -20.02 13.67
CA LYS A 76 30.62 -19.51 14.40
C LYS A 76 30.91 -18.06 13.99
N PRO A 77 31.20 -17.15 14.94
CA PRO A 77 31.44 -15.75 14.64
C PRO A 77 32.63 -15.60 13.68
N ARG A 78 32.44 -14.82 12.61
CA ARG A 78 33.50 -14.50 11.65
C ARG A 78 34.57 -13.68 12.35
N ALA A 79 35.81 -14.17 12.32
CA ALA A 79 36.96 -13.50 12.91
C ALA A 79 37.20 -12.11 12.27
N PRO A 80 37.62 -11.10 13.04
CA PRO A 80 37.85 -9.75 12.53
C PRO A 80 39.01 -9.76 11.51
N ARG A 81 38.78 -9.15 10.34
CA ARG A 81 39.82 -8.97 9.32
C ARG A 81 40.84 -7.96 9.85
N LYS A 82 42.11 -8.38 10.00
CA LYS A 82 43.20 -7.46 10.34
C LYS A 82 43.29 -6.34 9.28
N PRO A 83 43.46 -5.06 9.68
CA PRO A 83 43.66 -3.99 8.72
C PRO A 83 45.00 -4.22 8.00
N LYS A 84 45.00 -4.15 6.66
CA LYS A 84 46.22 -4.08 5.87
C LYS A 84 46.97 -2.81 6.30
N ALA A 85 48.21 -2.97 6.72
CA ALA A 85 49.12 -1.86 7.00
C ALA A 85 49.19 -0.95 5.76
N SER A 86 48.89 0.34 5.93
CA SER A 86 49.46 1.37 5.07
C SER A 86 50.87 1.63 5.56
N ALA A 87 51.88 1.36 4.74
CA ALA A 87 53.22 1.87 4.97
C ALA A 87 53.92 2.10 3.64
N ALA A 88 54.30 3.37 3.46
CA ALA A 88 55.26 3.97 2.53
C ALA A 88 54.93 3.91 1.03
#